data_AF-A0A4R5VC23-F1
#
_entry.id   AF-A0A4R5VC23-F1
#
_cell.length_a   1.000
_cell.length_b   1.000
_cell.length_c   1.000
_cell.angle_alpha   90.00
_cell.angle_beta   90.00
_cell.angle_gamma   90.00
#
_symmetry.space_group_name_H-M   'P 1'
#
loop_
_entity.id
_entity.type
_entity.pdbx_description
1 polymer ?
#
loop_
_entity_poly.entity_id
_entity_poly.type
_entity_poly.pdbx_seq_one_letter_code
_entity_poly.pdbx_strand_id
1 'polypeptide(L)'
;MTSGATFEERIAHFCDLFGCEPPQLRYDDDEPDEVLMTDDLAGWIRREGCCLNWLVTGDPATALEAYREAYRVPDDLAPLVDAFGQLDKAEKEILLDCVRSNALGGVPFKEALGKAEAEILAHRSRAVVAQR
;
A
#
# COMPACT_ATOMS: atom_id res chain seq x y z
N MET A 1 5.11 22.14 -3.42
CA MET A 1 5.62 21.59 -2.16
C MET A 1 6.70 22.54 -1.67
N THR A 2 6.40 23.31 -0.63
CA THR A 2 7.32 24.28 -0.04
C THR A 2 8.43 23.53 0.68
N SER A 3 9.65 23.65 0.16
CA SER A 3 10.91 23.14 0.73
C SER A 3 11.32 23.85 2.05
N GLY A 4 10.36 24.23 2.89
CA GLY A 4 10.59 25.11 4.03
C GLY A 4 9.64 24.93 5.21
N ALA A 5 8.93 23.81 5.29
CA ALA A 5 8.21 23.49 6.51
C ALA A 5 9.21 23.14 7.64
N THR A 6 8.88 23.44 8.89
CA THR A 6 9.63 23.02 10.08
C THR A 6 9.37 21.55 10.41
N PHE A 7 10.11 21.00 11.37
CA PHE A 7 9.90 19.64 11.86
C PHE A 7 8.50 19.47 12.46
N GLU A 8 8.06 20.46 13.23
CA GLU A 8 6.76 20.54 13.89
C GLU A 8 5.61 20.67 12.89
N GLU A 9 5.77 21.50 11.86
CA GLU A 9 4.77 21.63 10.80
C GLU A 9 4.59 20.31 10.05
N ARG A 10 5.66 19.53 9.86
CA ARG A 10 5.57 18.19 9.25
C ARG A 10 4.89 17.19 10.17
N ILE A 11 5.16 17.21 11.47
CA ILE A 11 4.42 16.39 12.44
C ILE A 11 2.94 16.76 12.42
N ALA A 12 2.61 18.04 12.51
CA ALA A 12 1.23 18.51 12.50
C ALA A 12 0.51 18.08 11.21
N HIS A 13 1.19 18.22 10.06
CA HIS A 13 0.65 17.76 8.78
C HIS A 13 0.43 16.25 8.74
N PHE A 14 1.37 15.46 9.24
CA PHE A 14 1.21 14.00 9.34
C PHE A 14 0.02 13.63 10.24
N CYS A 15 -0.09 14.27 11.40
CA CYS A 15 -1.18 14.06 12.34
C CYS A 15 -2.55 14.41 11.74
N ASP A 16 -2.65 15.50 10.99
CA ASP A 16 -3.86 15.89 10.26
C ASP A 16 -4.26 14.86 9.19
N LEU A 17 -3.28 14.35 8.44
CA LEU A 17 -3.52 13.34 7.41
C LEU A 17 -4.00 11.99 7.95
N PHE A 18 -3.43 11.55 9.08
CA PHE A 18 -3.62 10.19 9.58
C PHE A 18 -4.43 10.11 10.87
N GLY A 19 -4.86 11.24 11.43
CA GLY A 19 -5.70 11.31 12.62
C GLY A 19 -5.02 10.81 13.89
N CYS A 20 -3.71 11.00 14.03
CA CYS A 20 -2.96 10.63 15.23
C CYS A 20 -2.61 11.85 16.09
N GLU A 21 -2.29 11.61 17.37
CA GLU A 21 -1.87 12.68 18.28
C GLU A 21 -0.37 12.98 18.12
N PRO A 22 0.03 14.26 18.17
CA PRO A 22 1.45 14.63 18.06
C PRO A 22 2.26 14.12 19.25
N PRO A 23 3.53 13.74 19.06
CA PRO A 23 4.40 13.36 20.15
C PRO A 23 4.77 14.58 20.99
N GLN A 24 5.20 14.34 22.23
CA GLN A 24 5.85 15.37 23.01
C GLN A 24 7.27 15.60 22.49
N LEU A 25 7.56 16.82 22.03
CA LEU A 25 8.90 17.21 21.61
C LEU A 25 9.72 17.73 22.79
N ARG A 26 11.03 17.49 22.73
CA ARG A 26 12.03 18.11 23.58
C ARG A 26 13.07 18.76 22.70
N TYR A 27 13.63 19.86 23.16
CA TYR A 27 14.62 20.64 22.44
C TYR A 27 15.95 20.58 23.17
N ASP A 28 17.04 20.76 22.44
CA ASP A 28 18.38 20.83 23.05
C ASP A 28 18.50 22.09 23.91
N ASP A 29 19.11 21.96 25.09
CA ASP A 29 19.28 23.08 26.02
C ASP A 29 20.32 24.09 25.49
N ASP A 30 21.31 23.61 24.73
CA ASP A 30 22.37 24.41 24.10
C ASP A 30 21.93 24.92 22.72
N GLU A 31 21.03 24.21 22.03
CA GLU A 31 20.47 24.57 20.73
C GLU A 31 18.92 24.53 20.73
N PRO A 32 18.25 25.61 21.21
CA PRO A 32 16.80 25.60 21.48
C PRO A 32 15.88 25.34 20.28
N ASP A 33 16.40 25.49 19.05
CA ASP A 33 15.67 25.23 17.82
C ASP A 33 15.86 23.79 17.29
N GLU A 34 16.72 22.99 17.96
CA GLU A 34 16.98 21.61 17.58
C GLU A 34 16.15 20.61 18.40
N VAL A 35 15.34 19.81 17.70
CA VAL A 35 14.53 18.76 18.32
C VAL A 35 15.40 17.56 18.70
N LEU A 36 15.37 17.18 19.97
CA LEU A 36 16.05 15.99 20.48
C LEU A 36 15.34 14.70 20.06
N MET A 37 16.12 13.75 19.56
CA MET A 37 15.66 12.39 19.30
C MET A 37 15.51 11.61 20.62
N THR A 38 14.38 11.79 21.30
CA THR A 38 14.04 11.06 22.53
C THR A 38 13.47 9.67 22.22
N ASP A 39 13.49 8.78 23.22
CA ASP A 39 12.83 7.47 23.12
C ASP A 39 11.33 7.58 22.83
N ASP A 40 10.66 8.61 23.38
CA ASP A 40 9.24 8.88 23.15
C ASP A 40 8.97 9.26 21.69
N LEU A 41 9.80 10.15 21.12
CA LEU A 41 9.71 10.53 19.72
C LEU A 41 10.03 9.34 18.80
N ALA A 42 11.09 8.58 19.09
CA ALA A 42 11.44 7.38 18.32
C ALA A 42 10.34 6.30 18.39
N GLY A 43 9.71 6.15 19.56
CA GLY A 43 8.58 5.26 19.78
C GLY A 43 7.35 5.68 18.98
N TRP A 44 7.03 6.98 18.98
CA TRP A 44 5.96 7.54 18.17
C TRP A 44 6.19 7.33 16.67
N ILE A 45 7.38 7.67 16.15
CA ILE A 45 7.73 7.51 14.72
C ILE A 45 7.52 6.06 14.28
N ARG A 46 7.98 5.09 15.08
CA ARG A 46 7.81 3.66 14.77
C ARG A 46 6.34 3.23 14.83
N ARG A 47 5.60 3.67 15.84
CA ARG A 47 4.21 3.26 16.05
C ARG A 47 3.28 3.80 14.96
N GLU A 48 3.42 5.08 14.62
CA GLU A 48 2.58 5.72 13.61
C GLU A 48 3.07 5.46 12.17
N GLY A 49 4.25 4.86 12.00
CA GLY A 49 4.82 4.57 10.69
C GLY A 49 5.30 5.82 9.94
N CYS A 50 5.74 6.85 10.67
CA CYS A 50 6.22 8.09 10.06
C CYS A 50 7.65 7.93 9.52
N CYS A 51 7.97 8.54 8.38
CA CYS A 51 9.33 8.51 7.82
C CYS A 51 10.20 9.58 8.50
N LEU A 52 11.19 9.16 9.30
CA LEU A 52 12.10 10.08 9.99
C LEU A 52 12.87 10.98 9.01
N ASN A 53 13.33 10.45 7.88
CA ASN A 53 14.09 11.27 6.92
C ASN A 53 13.22 12.41 6.36
N TRP A 54 11.95 12.13 6.06
CA TRP A 54 11.00 13.15 5.65
C TRP A 54 10.73 14.17 6.78
N LEU A 55 10.58 13.71 8.03
CA LEU A 55 10.41 14.61 9.17
C LEU A 55 11.60 15.55 9.37
N VAL A 56 12.83 15.11 9.12
CA VAL A 56 14.03 15.94 9.32
C VAL A 56 14.29 16.84 8.13
N THR A 57 14.30 16.28 6.92
CA THR A 57 14.77 16.98 5.71
C THR A 57 13.64 17.60 4.89
N GLY A 58 12.39 17.19 5.13
CA GLY A 58 11.26 17.49 4.26
C GLY A 58 11.28 16.75 2.92
N ASP A 59 12.31 15.94 2.64
CA ASP A 59 12.44 15.19 1.40
C ASP A 59 11.63 13.87 1.45
N PRO A 60 10.61 13.70 0.59
CA PRO A 60 9.84 12.46 0.55
C PRO A 60 10.58 11.31 -0.12
N ALA A 61 11.77 11.51 -0.71
CA ALA A 61 12.47 10.50 -1.51
C ALA A 61 12.58 9.13 -0.82
N THR A 62 13.02 9.09 0.44
CA THR A 62 13.15 7.82 1.19
C THR A 62 11.80 7.13 1.43
N ALA A 63 10.74 7.90 1.70
CA ALA A 63 9.40 7.35 1.85
C ALA A 63 8.88 6.79 0.52
N LEU A 64 9.14 7.50 -0.58
CA LEU A 64 8.77 7.07 -1.94
C LEU A 64 9.58 5.86 -2.40
N GLU A 65 10.85 5.75 -2.04
CA GLU A 65 11.69 4.57 -2.29
C GLU A 65 11.16 3.35 -1.55
N ALA A 66 10.83 3.48 -0.27
CA ALA A 66 10.25 2.38 0.51
C ALA A 66 8.90 1.93 -0.06
N TYR A 67 8.05 2.88 -0.47
CA TYR A 67 6.79 2.58 -1.16
C TYR A 67 7.05 1.88 -2.49
N ARG A 68 7.99 2.39 -3.31
CA ARG A 68 8.35 1.79 -4.59
C ARG A 68 8.82 0.36 -4.39
N GLU A 69 9.69 0.08 -3.42
CA GLU A 69 10.18 -1.27 -3.17
C GLU A 69 9.06 -2.22 -2.73
N ALA A 70 8.15 -1.76 -1.88
CA ALA A 70 7.03 -2.58 -1.40
C ALA A 70 6.00 -2.94 -2.49
N TYR A 71 5.82 -2.06 -3.48
CA TYR A 71 4.76 -2.18 -4.49
C TYR A 71 5.26 -2.31 -5.93
N ARG A 72 6.57 -2.35 -6.15
CA ARG A 72 7.14 -2.55 -7.49
C ARG A 72 6.80 -3.96 -7.95
N VAL A 73 6.06 -4.02 -9.05
CA VAL A 73 5.83 -5.25 -9.79
C VAL A 73 7.12 -5.59 -10.56
N PRO A 74 7.70 -6.80 -10.38
CA PRO A 74 8.78 -7.28 -11.22
C PRO A 74 8.41 -7.26 -12.71
N ASP A 75 9.34 -6.90 -13.58
CA ASP A 75 9.06 -6.68 -15.01
C ASP A 75 8.53 -7.96 -15.70
N ASP A 76 8.93 -9.14 -15.23
CA ASP A 76 8.45 -10.44 -15.69
C ASP A 76 7.01 -10.75 -15.27
N LEU A 77 6.52 -10.09 -14.21
CA LEU A 77 5.13 -10.19 -13.74
C LEU A 77 4.23 -9.06 -14.27
N ALA A 78 4.78 -8.04 -14.93
CA ALA A 78 3.98 -6.94 -15.48
C ALA A 78 2.88 -7.41 -16.45
N PRO A 79 3.13 -8.34 -17.42
CA PRO A 79 2.08 -8.85 -18.29
C PRO A 79 0.96 -9.59 -17.52
N LEU A 80 1.29 -10.21 -16.40
CA LEU A 80 0.31 -10.89 -15.54
C LEU A 80 -0.59 -9.86 -14.85
N VAL A 81 -0.01 -8.81 -14.25
CA VAL A 81 -0.77 -7.72 -13.62
C VAL A 81 -1.68 -7.02 -14.64
N ASP A 82 -1.18 -6.77 -15.84
CA ASP A 82 -1.98 -6.18 -16.92
C ASP A 82 -3.16 -7.09 -17.29
N ALA A 83 -2.93 -8.40 -17.42
CA ALA A 83 -3.98 -9.37 -17.69
C ALA A 83 -5.06 -9.40 -16.59
N PHE A 84 -4.67 -9.38 -15.32
CA PHE A 84 -5.61 -9.24 -14.19
C PHE A 84 -6.37 -7.90 -14.22
N GLY A 85 -5.72 -6.82 -14.67
CA GLY A 85 -6.32 -5.50 -14.84
C GLY A 85 -7.48 -5.48 -15.84
N GLN A 86 -7.40 -6.29 -16.90
CA GLN A 86 -8.44 -6.40 -17.94
C GLN A 86 -9.67 -7.20 -17.50
N LEU A 87 -9.61 -7.92 -16.38
CA LEU A 87 -10.73 -8.69 -15.87
C LEU A 87 -11.77 -7.77 -15.24
N ASP A 88 -13.05 -8.04 -15.51
CA ASP A 88 -14.13 -7.38 -14.79
C ASP A 88 -14.26 -7.88 -13.35
N LYS A 89 -15.18 -7.28 -12.58
CA LYS A 89 -15.38 -7.66 -11.17
C LYS A 89 -15.79 -9.12 -11.01
N ALA A 90 -16.66 -9.65 -11.88
CA ALA A 90 -17.14 -11.02 -11.77
C ALA A 90 -16.01 -12.02 -12.09
N GLU A 91 -15.21 -11.72 -13.10
CA GLU A 91 -14.05 -12.53 -13.48
C GLU A 91 -12.99 -12.56 -12.37
N LYS A 92 -12.76 -11.43 -11.69
CA LYS A 92 -11.86 -11.37 -10.53
C LYS A 92 -12.36 -12.20 -9.35
N GLU A 93 -13.66 -12.19 -9.06
CA GLU A 93 -14.24 -13.04 -8.01
C GLU A 93 -14.11 -14.53 -8.35
N ILE A 94 -14.32 -14.92 -9.62
CA ILE A 94 -14.13 -16.33 -10.06
C ILE A 94 -12.67 -16.79 -9.81
N LEU A 95 -11.68 -15.96 -10.16
CA LEU A 95 -10.28 -16.29 -9.88
C LEU A 95 -9.96 -16.31 -8.39
N LEU A 96 -10.56 -15.41 -7.60
CA LEU A 96 -10.39 -15.41 -6.15
C LEU A 96 -10.96 -16.69 -5.53
N ASP A 97 -12.12 -17.15 -6.00
CA ASP A 97 -12.75 -18.39 -5.54
C ASP A 97 -11.96 -19.63 -5.97
N CYS A 98 -11.29 -19.60 -7.12
CA CYS A 98 -10.30 -20.62 -7.49
C CYS A 98 -9.17 -20.72 -6.46
N VAL A 99 -8.56 -19.59 -6.10
CA VAL A 99 -7.48 -19.54 -5.11
C VAL A 99 -7.98 -20.01 -3.74
N ARG A 100 -9.17 -19.57 -3.31
CA ARG A 100 -9.79 -20.00 -2.04
C ARG A 100 -10.07 -21.50 -2.02
N SER A 101 -10.61 -22.04 -3.12
CA SER A 101 -10.91 -23.48 -3.23
C SER A 101 -9.66 -24.33 -3.10
N ASN A 102 -8.52 -23.84 -3.62
CA ASN A 102 -7.24 -24.51 -3.45
C ASN A 102 -6.64 -24.34 -2.05
N ALA A 103 -6.55 -23.11 -1.55
CA ALA A 103 -5.88 -22.80 -0.30
C ALA A 103 -6.66 -23.29 0.94
N LEU A 104 -7.99 -23.27 0.88
CA LEU A 104 -8.87 -23.54 2.03
C LEU A 104 -9.75 -24.78 1.81
N GLY A 105 -10.14 -25.06 0.56
CA GLY A 105 -11.04 -26.16 0.22
C GLY A 105 -10.34 -27.48 -0.10
N GLY A 106 -9.01 -27.51 -0.18
CA GLY A 106 -8.24 -28.70 -0.53
C GLY A 106 -8.39 -29.16 -1.98
N VAL A 107 -9.02 -28.36 -2.84
CA VAL A 107 -9.14 -28.67 -4.27
C VAL A 107 -7.77 -28.48 -4.94
N PRO A 108 -7.23 -29.44 -5.71
CA PRO A 108 -5.98 -29.24 -6.41
C PRO A 108 -6.03 -28.01 -7.32
N PHE A 109 -5.00 -27.15 -7.29
CA PHE A 109 -5.02 -25.87 -7.99
C PHE A 109 -5.36 -26.00 -9.48
N LYS A 110 -4.84 -27.04 -10.14
CA LYS A 110 -5.13 -27.33 -11.55
C LYS A 110 -6.63 -27.61 -11.80
N GLU A 111 -7.31 -28.28 -10.88
CA GLU A 111 -8.75 -28.54 -10.97
C GLU A 111 -9.55 -27.26 -10.72
N ALA A 112 -9.18 -26.50 -9.69
CA ALA A 112 -9.82 -25.21 -9.40
C ALA A 112 -9.68 -24.23 -10.58
N LEU A 113 -8.50 -24.18 -11.19
CA LEU A 113 -8.22 -23.33 -12.35
C LEU A 113 -9.05 -23.74 -13.57
N GLY A 114 -9.20 -25.04 -13.83
CA GLY A 114 -10.04 -25.54 -14.92
C GLY A 114 -11.52 -25.16 -14.75
N LYS A 115 -12.03 -25.14 -13.51
CA LYS A 115 -13.39 -24.67 -13.20
C LYS A 115 -13.51 -23.16 -13.45
N ALA A 116 -12.55 -22.38 -12.96
CA ALA A 116 -12.53 -20.93 -13.14
C ALA A 116 -12.48 -20.52 -14.61
N GLU A 117 -11.68 -21.20 -15.43
CA GLU A 117 -11.61 -20.97 -16.86
C GLU A 117 -12.97 -21.17 -17.53
N ALA A 118 -13.66 -22.27 -17.22
CA ALA A 118 -14.98 -22.57 -17.76
C ALA A 118 -16.03 -21.51 -17.33
N GLU A 119 -15.98 -21.06 -16.08
CA GLU A 119 -16.90 -20.05 -15.54
C GLU A 119 -16.68 -18.67 -16.17
N ILE A 120 -15.42 -18.26 -16.37
CA ILE A 120 -15.08 -17.01 -17.05
C ILE A 120 -15.59 -17.05 -18.50
N LEU A 121 -15.37 -18.14 -19.22
CA LEU A 121 -15.87 -18.29 -20.60
C LEU A 121 -17.40 -18.21 -20.65
N ALA A 122 -18.10 -18.83 -19.70
CA ALA A 122 -19.55 -18.76 -19.60
C ALA A 122 -20.05 -17.35 -19.24
N HIS A 123 -19.34 -16.62 -18.37
CA HIS A 123 -19.63 -15.22 -18.03
C HIS A 123 -19.50 -14.30 -19.25
N ARG A 124 -18.35 -14.35 -19.95
CA ARG A 124 -18.11 -13.56 -21.16
C ARG A 124 -19.15 -13.82 -22.24
N SER A 125 -19.52 -15.08 -22.44
CA SER A 125 -20.53 -15.46 -23.44
C SER A 125 -21.90 -14.85 -23.13
N ARG A 126 -22.29 -14.77 -21.85
CA ARG A 126 -23.55 -14.14 -21.41
C ARG A 126 -23.53 -12.62 -21.58
N ALA A 127 -22.40 -11.98 -21.26
CA ALA A 127 -22.24 -10.53 -21.41
C ALA A 127 -22.38 -10.07 -22.87
N VAL A 128 -21.86 -10.85 -23.83
CA VAL A 128 -21.99 -10.56 -25.27
C VAL A 128 -23.43 -10.67 -25.77
N VAL A 129 -24.20 -11.63 -25.25
CA VAL A 129 -25.62 -11.80 -25.63
C VAL A 129 -26.49 -10.68 -25.07
N ALA A 130 -26.18 -10.16 -23.88
CA ALA A 130 -26.94 -9.09 -23.24
C ALA A 130 -26.77 -7.69 -23.89
N GLN A 131 -25.79 -7.53 -24.78
CA GLN A 131 -25.49 -6.27 -25.48
C GLN A 131 -26.09 -6.20 -26.91
N ARG A 132 -26.82 -7.24 -27.34
CA ARG A 132 -27.54 -7.29 -28.63
C ARG A 132 -29.03 -7.06 -28.42
#